data_AF-A0A2P1P832-F1
#
_entry.id   AF-A0A2P1P832-F1
#
_cell.length_a   1.000
_cell.length_b   1.000
_cell.length_c   1.000
_cell.angle_alpha   90.00
_cell.angle_beta   90.00
_cell.angle_gamma   90.00
#
_symmetry.space_group_name_H-M   'P 1'
#
loop_
_entity.id
_entity.type
_entity.pdbx_description
1 polymer ?
#
loop_
_entity_poly.entity_id
_entity_poly.type
_entity_poly.pdbx_seq_one_letter_code
_entity_poly.pdbx_strand_id
1 'polypeptide(L)'
;MFLRYLIFLLYINTALAQYNNLLDVDFIQSLTDGDEGAKELIQKNPNNLKILKEQYDSRKPSLMPYSETPLIPKVMHHVWDGDLNPIYRNYLEECKKIHPDWEFKFWSDKDIRELNLENQDLYDKSRNYAGRSDIARYEILYRFGGVYRDIDVKCYRPIDDLNHKYDFFAPIEFPTNYWQVVLNNGIIGARPNHPVLKSTLEFIRTHFDERWKAFDEGEEKIVNKISMMVARTSMLPLTDGFIKEYEHNDKSIALPASYFWALSNIKYHTIWATLKYMISGNNFDSPSAFKSLKPETLMYHNFIKEEIYSTGFDYASGIYDPQIKRFIKSLNNSEKRTFNVFKQVYNEHAPSAVRGVKKSKMPEVIHFIIFDNEELKELQSHLQDWQIRNAAFEFNIWTKDKIFNTFSELNIEIPDNLKEQYRFYIALNILEKFGGAYANYSVIPHRPIFDLNNKYNFYAGLMPIINSNAQLLFSQKMIGSSPNHIILSKTLEQVKLKDLSTLENINRTLVTQTYKNIYLYDDIGARNIVFPAGYFEPFAKLDDDSLMDKLTRFIFREERAFSTLPNFAVLQ
;
A
#
# COMPACT_ATOMS: atom_id res chain seq x y z
N MET A 1 7.77 13.54 47.02
CA MET A 1 9.04 13.18 46.32
C MET A 1 9.11 11.68 46.05
N PHE A 2 8.87 10.82 47.05
CA PHE A 2 8.83 9.36 46.91
C PHE A 2 7.81 8.84 45.88
N LEU A 3 6.59 9.40 45.85
CA LEU A 3 5.54 8.99 44.90
C LEU A 3 5.88 9.34 43.44
N ARG A 4 6.59 10.45 43.20
CA ARG A 4 7.10 10.81 41.87
C ARG A 4 8.24 9.89 41.44
N TYR A 5 9.09 9.46 42.38
CA TYR A 5 10.16 8.50 42.11
C TYR A 5 9.61 7.10 41.80
N LEU A 6 8.53 6.69 42.48
CA LEU A 6 7.84 5.42 42.20
C LEU A 6 7.14 5.42 40.84
N ILE A 7 6.48 6.53 40.47
CA ILE A 7 5.85 6.70 39.15
C ILE A 7 6.92 6.76 38.06
N PHE A 8 8.08 7.37 38.31
CA PHE A 8 9.20 7.42 37.37
C PHE A 8 9.87 6.05 37.20
N LEU A 9 10.03 5.27 38.28
CA LEU A 9 10.52 3.88 38.22
C LEU A 9 9.51 2.93 37.54
N LEU A 10 8.21 3.13 37.76
CA LEU A 10 7.17 2.44 36.98
C LEU A 10 7.23 2.86 35.50
N TYR A 11 7.46 4.14 35.19
CA TYR A 11 7.64 4.62 33.82
C TYR A 11 8.89 4.07 33.14
N ILE A 12 10.02 3.94 33.86
CA ILE A 12 11.26 3.36 33.32
C ILE A 12 11.12 1.84 33.12
N ASN A 13 10.43 1.13 34.03
CA ASN A 13 10.13 -0.29 33.82
C ASN A 13 9.09 -0.53 32.71
N THR A 14 8.14 0.39 32.48
CA THR A 14 7.23 0.31 31.33
C THR A 14 7.86 0.79 30.02
N ALA A 15 8.87 1.66 30.07
CA ALA A 15 9.60 2.11 28.88
C ALA A 15 10.66 1.08 28.42
N LEU A 16 11.08 0.17 29.31
CA LEU A 16 11.94 -0.99 29.00
C LEU A 16 11.15 -2.29 28.73
N ALA A 17 9.84 -2.31 29.03
CA ALA A 17 8.94 -3.34 28.51
C ALA A 17 8.65 -3.00 27.04
N GLN A 18 9.60 -3.37 26.17
CA GLN A 18 9.44 -3.34 24.72
C GLN A 18 8.06 -3.93 24.38
N TYR A 19 7.20 -3.13 23.74
CA TYR A 19 5.78 -3.41 23.55
C TYR A 19 5.56 -4.53 22.53
N ASN A 20 6.02 -5.74 22.83
CA ASN A 20 5.85 -6.91 22.00
C ASN A 20 5.12 -7.98 22.81
N ASN A 21 3.79 -7.97 22.70
CA ASN A 21 2.94 -9.10 23.05
C ASN A 21 2.28 -9.53 21.75
N LEU A 22 2.88 -10.50 21.05
CA LEU A 22 2.16 -11.29 20.06
C LEU A 22 0.81 -11.74 20.66
N LEU A 23 -0.28 -11.35 20.00
CA LEU A 23 -1.63 -11.67 20.46
C LEU A 23 -1.96 -13.11 20.09
N ASP A 24 -2.66 -13.84 20.94
CA ASP A 24 -3.35 -15.07 20.53
C ASP A 24 -4.56 -14.72 19.66
N VAL A 25 -4.91 -15.60 18.72
CA VAL A 25 -6.10 -15.46 17.88
C VAL A 25 -6.96 -16.72 17.96
N ASP A 26 -8.26 -16.59 17.68
CA ASP A 26 -9.07 -17.76 17.38
C ASP A 26 -8.65 -18.31 16.02
N PHE A 27 -8.23 -19.58 15.99
CA PHE A 27 -7.63 -20.20 14.81
C PHE A 27 -8.58 -20.19 13.61
N ILE A 28 -9.85 -20.52 13.80
CA ILE A 28 -10.83 -20.58 12.71
C ILE A 28 -11.21 -19.18 12.26
N GLN A 29 -11.49 -18.27 13.19
CA GLN A 29 -11.79 -16.88 12.88
C GLN A 29 -10.64 -16.19 12.14
N SER A 30 -9.39 -16.48 12.50
CA SER A 30 -8.22 -15.92 11.82
C SER A 30 -8.07 -16.43 10.39
N LEU A 31 -8.36 -17.72 10.15
CA LEU A 31 -8.32 -18.30 8.81
C LEU A 31 -9.49 -17.89 7.93
N THR A 32 -10.69 -17.67 8.48
CA THR A 32 -11.90 -17.50 7.68
C THR A 32 -12.55 -16.12 7.79
N ASP A 33 -12.14 -15.28 8.73
CA ASP A 33 -12.86 -14.07 9.13
C ASP A 33 -14.35 -14.33 9.45
N GLY A 34 -14.68 -15.54 9.90
CA GLY A 34 -16.06 -15.95 10.12
C GLY A 34 -16.89 -16.19 8.85
N ASP A 35 -16.33 -16.06 7.65
CA ASP A 35 -16.99 -16.35 6.37
C ASP A 35 -17.32 -17.85 6.21
N GLU A 36 -18.57 -18.15 5.84
CA GLU A 36 -19.06 -19.53 5.72
C GLU A 36 -18.45 -20.27 4.52
N GLY A 37 -18.17 -19.58 3.41
CA GLY A 37 -17.52 -20.20 2.25
C GLY A 37 -16.07 -20.60 2.56
N ALA A 38 -15.34 -19.74 3.26
CA ALA A 38 -13.99 -20.04 3.74
C ALA A 38 -13.99 -21.20 4.77
N LYS A 39 -14.99 -21.26 5.66
CA LYS A 39 -15.18 -22.41 6.57
C LYS A 39 -15.44 -23.70 5.80
N GLU A 40 -16.28 -23.69 4.76
CA GLU A 40 -16.48 -24.86 3.90
C GLU A 40 -15.17 -25.29 3.20
N LEU A 41 -14.32 -24.34 2.82
CA LEU A 41 -13.06 -24.64 2.14
C LEU A 41 -12.03 -25.32 3.02
N ILE A 42 -11.80 -24.83 4.24
CA ILE A 42 -10.85 -25.48 5.16
C ILE A 42 -11.25 -26.91 5.48
N GLN A 43 -12.56 -27.22 5.50
CA GLN A 43 -13.08 -28.56 5.77
C GLN A 43 -12.81 -29.56 4.64
N LYS A 44 -12.42 -29.10 3.44
CA LYS A 44 -12.02 -29.99 2.35
C LYS A 44 -10.62 -30.60 2.56
N ASN A 45 -9.82 -30.05 3.47
CA ASN A 45 -8.57 -30.66 3.94
C ASN A 45 -8.56 -30.81 5.47
N PRO A 46 -9.40 -31.72 6.02
CA PRO A 46 -9.63 -31.82 7.46
C PRO A 46 -8.39 -32.31 8.22
N ASN A 47 -7.52 -33.09 7.57
CA ASN A 47 -6.29 -33.60 8.20
C ASN A 47 -5.30 -32.47 8.48
N ASN A 48 -4.98 -31.64 7.48
CA ASN A 48 -4.09 -30.49 7.67
C ASN A 48 -4.71 -29.50 8.66
N LEU A 49 -6.02 -29.24 8.53
CA LEU A 49 -6.73 -28.35 9.45
C LEU A 49 -6.56 -28.80 10.90
N LYS A 50 -6.79 -30.09 11.18
CA LYS A 50 -6.66 -30.67 12.51
C LYS A 50 -5.24 -30.53 13.04
N ILE A 51 -4.23 -30.96 12.29
CA ILE A 51 -2.83 -30.96 12.72
C ILE A 51 -2.35 -29.54 13.00
N LEU A 52 -2.58 -28.60 12.09
CA LEU A 52 -2.13 -27.22 12.24
C LEU A 52 -2.86 -26.49 13.37
N LYS A 53 -4.14 -26.81 13.60
CA LYS A 53 -4.89 -26.27 14.74
C LYS A 53 -4.34 -26.79 16.08
N GLU A 54 -4.14 -28.10 16.21
CA GLU A 54 -3.56 -28.71 17.41
C GLU A 54 -2.16 -28.16 17.69
N GLN A 55 -1.37 -27.96 16.64
CA GLN A 55 -0.05 -27.33 16.70
C GLN A 55 -0.15 -25.90 17.24
N TYR A 56 -1.00 -25.06 16.65
CA TYR A 56 -1.17 -23.69 17.11
C TYR A 56 -1.70 -23.61 18.54
N ASP A 57 -2.75 -24.36 18.88
CA ASP A 57 -3.36 -24.30 20.22
C ASP A 57 -2.38 -24.68 21.33
N SER A 58 -1.47 -25.62 21.06
CA SER A 58 -0.43 -26.05 22.01
C SER A 58 0.76 -25.09 22.11
N ARG A 59 0.96 -24.21 21.13
CA ARG A 59 2.17 -23.34 21.01
C ARG A 59 1.86 -21.89 20.70
N LYS A 60 0.62 -21.46 20.83
CA LYS A 60 0.23 -20.07 20.56
C LYS A 60 1.07 -19.09 21.41
N PRO A 61 1.21 -17.83 20.97
CA PRO A 61 2.20 -16.92 21.56
C PRO A 61 2.15 -16.73 23.08
N SER A 62 0.98 -16.81 23.69
CA SER A 62 0.80 -16.73 25.14
C SER A 62 1.40 -17.90 25.93
N LEU A 63 1.56 -19.07 25.30
CA LEU A 63 2.09 -20.28 25.94
C LEU A 63 3.61 -20.43 25.77
N MET A 64 4.18 -19.78 24.76
CA MET A 64 5.59 -19.98 24.42
C MET A 64 6.50 -19.07 25.24
N PRO A 65 7.53 -19.62 25.92
CA PRO A 65 8.46 -18.82 26.69
C PRO A 65 9.30 -17.94 25.77
N TYR A 66 9.60 -16.74 26.23
CA TYR A 66 10.54 -15.84 25.55
C TYR A 66 11.97 -16.25 25.90
N SER A 67 12.81 -16.48 24.90
CA SER A 67 14.24 -16.74 25.05
C SER A 67 15.02 -15.43 25.14
N GLU A 68 16.01 -15.32 26.03
CA GLU A 68 16.85 -14.10 26.11
C GLU A 68 17.63 -13.86 24.82
N THR A 69 18.14 -14.93 24.22
CA THR A 69 18.79 -14.90 22.91
C THR A 69 17.80 -15.34 21.82
N PRO A 70 17.78 -14.67 20.65
CA PRO A 70 16.89 -15.07 19.56
C PRO A 70 17.26 -16.48 19.06
N LEU A 71 16.25 -17.33 18.92
CA LEU A 71 16.37 -18.68 18.38
C LEU A 71 16.54 -18.65 16.85
N ILE A 72 15.90 -17.66 16.20
CA ILE A 72 16.05 -17.37 14.77
C ILE A 72 16.94 -16.13 14.61
N PRO A 73 18.04 -16.20 13.82
CA PRO A 73 18.91 -15.04 13.56
C PRO A 73 18.14 -13.80 13.07
N LYS A 74 18.53 -12.60 13.53
CA LYS A 74 17.94 -11.32 13.11
C LYS A 74 18.45 -10.86 11.73
N VAL A 75 18.26 -11.70 10.72
CA VAL A 75 18.57 -11.40 9.33
C VAL A 75 17.33 -11.65 8.47
N MET A 76 16.95 -10.66 7.67
CA MET A 76 15.91 -10.77 6.65
C MET A 76 16.54 -11.02 5.28
N HIS A 77 16.16 -12.12 4.64
CA HIS A 77 16.62 -12.51 3.32
C HIS A 77 15.59 -12.20 2.25
N HIS A 78 16.07 -11.65 1.12
CA HIS A 78 15.27 -11.33 -0.05
C HIS A 78 15.93 -11.88 -1.31
N VAL A 79 15.18 -12.62 -2.12
CA VAL A 79 15.64 -13.07 -3.44
C VAL A 79 15.08 -12.12 -4.50
N TRP A 80 15.94 -11.30 -5.08
CA TRP A 80 15.55 -10.31 -6.09
C TRP A 80 16.70 -10.05 -7.06
N ASP A 81 16.38 -9.98 -8.34
CA ASP A 81 17.35 -9.71 -9.39
C ASP A 81 16.96 -8.43 -10.13
N GLY A 82 17.94 -7.56 -10.35
CA GLY A 82 17.76 -6.23 -10.94
C GLY A 82 17.17 -5.17 -10.00
N ASP A 83 16.71 -4.07 -10.58
CA ASP A 83 16.23 -2.90 -9.84
C ASP A 83 14.87 -3.14 -9.17
N LEU A 84 14.73 -2.67 -7.93
CA LEU A 84 13.43 -2.63 -7.25
C LEU A 84 12.55 -1.52 -7.83
N ASN A 85 11.31 -1.87 -8.16
CA ASN A 85 10.27 -0.89 -8.43
C ASN A 85 10.05 -0.01 -7.16
N PRO A 86 9.77 1.31 -7.31
CA PRO A 86 9.45 2.21 -6.21
C PRO A 86 8.54 1.63 -5.10
N ILE A 87 7.49 0.89 -5.46
CA ILE A 87 6.57 0.29 -4.48
C ILE A 87 7.31 -0.65 -3.51
N TYR A 88 8.12 -1.55 -4.05
CA TYR A 88 8.85 -2.54 -3.26
C TYR A 88 10.02 -1.92 -2.50
N ARG A 89 10.66 -0.90 -3.07
CA ARG A 89 11.66 -0.10 -2.35
C ARG A 89 11.02 0.54 -1.13
N ASN A 90 9.84 1.14 -1.26
CA ASN A 90 9.13 1.73 -0.13
C ASN A 90 8.79 0.67 0.94
N TYR A 91 8.32 -0.51 0.55
CA TYR A 91 8.04 -1.61 1.50
C TYR A 91 9.30 -2.11 2.22
N LEU A 92 10.44 -2.11 1.54
CA LEU A 92 11.72 -2.46 2.15
C LEU A 92 12.16 -1.42 3.17
N GLU A 93 12.18 -0.14 2.79
CA GLU A 93 12.66 0.94 3.66
C GLU A 93 11.77 1.14 4.89
N GLU A 94 10.45 1.01 4.74
CA GLU A 94 9.53 1.00 5.89
C GLU A 94 9.80 -0.19 6.82
N CYS A 95 10.10 -1.37 6.26
CA CYS A 95 10.42 -2.53 7.08
C CYS A 95 11.73 -2.35 7.86
N LYS A 96 12.76 -1.71 7.26
CA LYS A 96 14.03 -1.39 7.95
C LYS A 96 13.82 -0.43 9.13
N LYS A 97 12.92 0.56 9.00
CA LYS A 97 12.58 1.45 10.11
C LYS A 97 11.93 0.71 11.29
N ILE A 98 11.12 -0.31 11.00
CA ILE A 98 10.48 -1.16 12.02
C ILE A 98 11.49 -2.12 12.67
N HIS A 99 12.54 -2.49 11.94
CA HIS A 99 13.56 -3.46 12.36
C HIS A 99 14.98 -2.87 12.30
N PRO A 100 15.30 -1.84 13.11
CA PRO A 100 16.53 -1.07 12.97
C PRO A 100 17.81 -1.85 13.34
N ASP A 101 17.69 -2.92 14.14
CA ASP A 101 18.79 -3.80 14.56
C ASP A 101 18.92 -5.09 13.71
N TRP A 102 18.08 -5.24 12.67
CA TRP A 102 18.12 -6.40 11.79
C TRP A 102 19.03 -6.18 10.58
N GLU A 103 19.70 -7.25 10.16
CA GLU A 103 20.43 -7.28 8.88
C GLU A 103 19.46 -7.58 7.73
N PHE A 104 19.59 -6.87 6.60
CA PHE A 104 18.80 -7.15 5.39
C PHE A 104 19.74 -7.61 4.27
N LYS A 105 19.60 -8.87 3.83
CA LYS A 105 20.42 -9.48 2.76
C LYS A 105 19.63 -9.67 1.48
N PHE A 106 20.24 -9.27 0.38
CA PHE A 106 19.72 -9.43 -0.97
C PHE A 106 20.54 -10.46 -1.71
N TRP A 107 19.83 -11.36 -2.41
CA TRP A 107 20.42 -12.42 -3.19
C TRP A 107 19.95 -12.29 -4.64
N SER A 108 20.87 -11.89 -5.52
CA SER A 108 20.68 -11.93 -6.97
C SER A 108 20.81 -13.36 -7.50
N ASP A 109 20.43 -13.59 -8.76
CA ASP A 109 20.63 -14.90 -9.42
C ASP A 109 22.12 -15.29 -9.41
N LYS A 110 23.01 -14.30 -9.56
CA LYS A 110 24.46 -14.50 -9.49
C LYS A 110 24.88 -14.96 -8.10
N ASP A 111 24.46 -14.25 -7.05
CA ASP A 111 24.84 -14.59 -5.67
C ASP A 111 24.35 -15.99 -5.31
N ILE A 112 23.14 -16.36 -5.73
CA ILE A 112 22.55 -17.68 -5.47
C ILE A 112 23.33 -18.79 -6.16
N ARG A 113 23.77 -18.59 -7.41
CA ARG A 113 24.60 -19.57 -8.12
C ARG A 113 25.95 -19.77 -7.45
N GLU A 114 26.51 -18.72 -6.87
CA GLU A 114 27.77 -18.79 -6.11
C GLU A 114 27.62 -19.51 -4.77
N LEU A 115 26.38 -19.68 -4.26
CA LEU A 115 26.13 -20.47 -3.05
C LEU A 115 26.34 -21.97 -3.25
N ASN A 116 26.36 -22.50 -4.48
CA ASN A 116 26.39 -23.94 -4.75
C ASN A 116 25.28 -24.67 -3.97
N LEU A 117 24.03 -24.51 -4.41
CA LEU A 117 22.87 -25.08 -3.73
C LEU A 117 22.91 -26.62 -3.76
N GLU A 118 22.36 -27.27 -2.73
CA GLU A 118 22.21 -28.74 -2.76
C GLU A 118 21.25 -29.17 -3.88
N ASN A 119 20.24 -28.33 -4.15
CA ASN A 119 19.29 -28.49 -5.25
C ASN A 119 19.57 -27.58 -6.45
N GLN A 120 20.85 -27.35 -6.78
CA GLN A 120 21.26 -26.49 -7.91
C GLN A 120 20.67 -26.94 -9.25
N ASP A 121 20.58 -28.24 -9.50
CA ASP A 121 19.97 -28.79 -10.72
C ASP A 121 18.48 -28.45 -10.83
N LEU A 122 17.74 -28.46 -9.72
CA LEU A 122 16.32 -28.10 -9.70
C LEU A 122 16.12 -26.59 -9.84
N TYR A 123 17.02 -25.80 -9.24
CA TYR A 123 17.08 -24.36 -9.45
C TYR A 123 17.29 -24.04 -10.93
N ASP A 124 18.23 -24.72 -11.59
CA ASP A 124 18.54 -24.49 -13.01
C ASP A 124 17.43 -25.00 -13.95
N LYS A 125 16.74 -26.09 -13.60
CA LYS A 125 15.57 -26.61 -14.35
C LYS A 125 14.31 -25.77 -14.18
N SER A 126 14.24 -24.90 -13.16
CA SER A 126 13.04 -24.11 -12.88
C SER A 126 12.74 -23.11 -13.99
N ARG A 127 11.53 -23.18 -14.56
CA ARG A 127 11.15 -22.46 -15.79
C ARG A 127 10.95 -20.96 -15.63
N ASN A 128 10.89 -20.46 -14.40
CA ASN A 128 10.68 -19.04 -14.13
C ASN A 128 11.41 -18.61 -12.85
N TYR A 129 11.56 -17.30 -12.67
CA TYR A 129 12.26 -16.72 -11.52
C TYR A 129 11.57 -17.00 -10.18
N ALA A 130 10.23 -17.10 -10.17
CA ALA A 130 9.48 -17.40 -8.94
C ALA A 130 9.82 -18.80 -8.41
N GLY A 131 9.83 -19.83 -9.28
CA GLY A 131 10.23 -21.18 -8.91
C GLY A 131 11.70 -21.29 -8.50
N ARG A 132 12.59 -20.53 -9.14
CA ARG A 132 13.98 -20.39 -8.69
C ARG A 132 14.08 -19.79 -7.29
N SER A 133 13.34 -18.71 -7.04
CA SER A 133 13.27 -18.06 -5.72
C SER A 133 12.68 -18.99 -4.65
N ASP A 134 11.72 -19.84 -5.00
CA ASP A 134 11.17 -20.87 -4.10
C ASP A 134 12.23 -21.87 -3.64
N ILE A 135 13.10 -22.36 -4.53
CA ILE A 135 14.18 -23.28 -4.13
C ILE A 135 15.24 -22.52 -3.31
N ALA A 136 15.67 -21.35 -3.80
CA ALA A 136 16.71 -20.57 -3.15
C ALA A 136 16.35 -20.16 -1.72
N ARG A 137 15.10 -19.76 -1.45
CA ARG A 137 14.71 -19.31 -0.09
C ARG A 137 14.85 -20.41 0.95
N TYR A 138 14.49 -21.65 0.61
CA TYR A 138 14.61 -22.78 1.53
C TYR A 138 16.08 -23.14 1.76
N GLU A 139 16.90 -23.17 0.71
CA GLU A 139 18.35 -23.43 0.81
C GLU A 139 19.07 -22.34 1.62
N ILE A 140 18.75 -21.07 1.39
CA ILE A 140 19.29 -19.92 2.13
C ILE A 140 18.94 -20.03 3.60
N LEU A 141 17.66 -20.24 3.94
CA LEU A 141 17.23 -20.38 5.32
C LEU A 141 17.79 -21.64 6.00
N TYR A 142 17.87 -22.76 5.27
CA TYR A 142 18.45 -23.97 5.81
C TYR A 142 19.93 -23.77 6.17
N ARG A 143 20.68 -23.05 5.34
CA ARG A 143 22.11 -22.79 5.56
C ARG A 143 22.38 -21.72 6.61
N PHE A 144 21.66 -20.60 6.55
CA PHE A 144 21.99 -19.39 7.32
C PHE A 144 21.00 -19.07 8.44
N GLY A 145 19.85 -19.74 8.47
CA GLY A 145 18.72 -19.35 9.30
C GLY A 145 18.18 -17.97 8.92
N GLY A 146 17.44 -17.36 9.84
CA GLY A 146 16.88 -16.03 9.67
C GLY A 146 15.43 -16.07 9.20
N VAL A 147 14.99 -14.97 8.59
CA VAL A 147 13.64 -14.80 8.07
C VAL A 147 13.69 -14.50 6.58
N TYR A 148 13.09 -15.34 5.75
CA TYR A 148 12.85 -15.01 4.37
C TYR A 148 11.56 -14.20 4.28
N ARG A 149 11.56 -13.14 3.47
CA ARG A 149 10.39 -12.32 3.18
C ARG A 149 10.38 -11.97 1.69
N ASP A 150 9.28 -12.26 1.00
CA ASP A 150 9.07 -11.75 -0.36
C ASP A 150 9.11 -10.21 -0.36
N ILE A 151 9.73 -9.64 -1.40
CA ILE A 151 9.99 -8.19 -1.45
C ILE A 151 8.72 -7.33 -1.52
N ASP A 152 7.60 -7.96 -1.86
CA ASP A 152 6.29 -7.34 -2.01
C ASP A 152 5.39 -7.46 -0.77
N VAL A 153 5.88 -8.08 0.31
CA VAL A 153 5.25 -8.10 1.63
C VAL A 153 5.53 -6.77 2.33
N LYS A 154 4.58 -6.14 3.01
CA LYS A 154 4.81 -4.93 3.82
C LYS A 154 4.90 -5.25 5.31
N CYS A 155 5.79 -4.60 6.05
CA CYS A 155 5.92 -4.77 7.50
C CYS A 155 5.06 -3.74 8.24
N TYR A 156 4.40 -4.16 9.33
CA TYR A 156 3.53 -3.31 10.15
C TYR A 156 3.95 -3.28 11.62
N ARG A 157 4.50 -4.39 12.13
CA ARG A 157 4.98 -4.52 13.50
C ARG A 157 6.31 -5.26 13.53
N PRO A 158 7.13 -5.06 14.58
CA PRO A 158 8.32 -5.86 14.80
C PRO A 158 7.97 -7.35 14.91
N ILE A 159 8.79 -8.22 14.32
CA ILE A 159 8.63 -9.68 14.44
C ILE A 159 9.59 -10.32 15.46
N ASP A 160 10.31 -9.52 16.24
CA ASP A 160 11.29 -9.98 17.23
C ASP A 160 10.74 -11.05 18.18
N ASP A 161 9.51 -10.92 18.65
CA ASP A 161 8.90 -11.94 19.50
C ASP A 161 8.85 -13.32 18.86
N LEU A 162 8.64 -13.40 17.54
CA LEU A 162 8.64 -14.68 16.84
C LEU A 162 10.02 -15.31 16.93
N ASN A 163 11.08 -14.54 16.68
CA ASN A 163 12.46 -15.01 16.74
C ASN A 163 12.90 -15.44 18.14
N HIS A 164 12.30 -14.88 19.19
CA HIS A 164 12.62 -15.21 20.58
C HIS A 164 11.77 -16.35 21.14
N LYS A 165 10.62 -16.67 20.55
CA LYS A 165 9.71 -17.74 21.01
C LYS A 165 9.82 -19.03 20.20
N TYR A 166 10.12 -18.92 18.89
CA TYR A 166 10.08 -20.03 17.95
C TYR A 166 11.42 -20.24 17.25
N ASP A 167 11.73 -21.48 16.90
CA ASP A 167 12.90 -21.83 16.06
C ASP A 167 12.52 -22.13 14.61
N PHE A 168 11.22 -22.19 14.32
CA PHE A 168 10.64 -22.13 12.99
C PHE A 168 9.26 -21.47 13.03
N PHE A 169 8.93 -20.64 12.05
CA PHE A 169 7.55 -20.20 11.82
C PHE A 169 7.23 -20.04 10.34
N ALA A 170 5.99 -20.33 9.96
CA ALA A 170 5.44 -19.99 8.65
C ALA A 170 3.95 -19.62 8.77
N PRO A 171 3.43 -18.70 7.95
CA PRO A 171 2.01 -18.41 7.87
C PRO A 171 1.24 -19.59 7.30
N ILE A 172 0.01 -19.79 7.77
CA ILE A 172 -0.99 -20.58 7.09
C ILE A 172 -1.61 -19.69 6.01
N GLU A 173 -1.60 -20.19 4.78
CA GLU A 173 -2.24 -19.55 3.64
C GLU A 173 -3.75 -19.45 3.87
N PHE A 174 -4.33 -18.35 3.40
CA PHE A 174 -5.77 -18.20 3.45
C PHE A 174 -6.47 -19.27 2.56
N PRO A 175 -7.54 -19.95 3.05
CA PRO A 175 -8.18 -21.04 2.32
C PRO A 175 -8.81 -20.60 0.99
N THR A 176 -8.29 -21.11 -0.12
CA THR A 176 -8.88 -20.89 -1.44
C THR A 176 -9.49 -22.17 -2.00
N ASN A 177 -10.22 -22.04 -3.11
CA ASN A 177 -10.70 -23.19 -3.88
C ASN A 177 -9.57 -24.14 -4.32
N TYR A 178 -8.34 -23.63 -4.44
CA TYR A 178 -7.20 -24.32 -5.02
C TYR A 178 -6.25 -24.92 -3.97
N TRP A 179 -6.14 -24.30 -2.80
CA TRP A 179 -5.32 -24.78 -1.68
C TRP A 179 -6.08 -24.52 -0.38
N GLN A 180 -6.52 -25.60 0.24
CA GLN A 180 -7.60 -25.55 1.23
C GLN A 180 -7.09 -25.37 2.66
N VAL A 181 -5.87 -25.84 2.98
CA VAL A 181 -5.10 -25.50 4.20
C VAL A 181 -3.63 -25.86 3.95
N VAL A 182 -2.77 -24.87 3.69
CA VAL A 182 -1.34 -25.05 3.39
C VAL A 182 -0.50 -23.97 4.04
N LEU A 183 0.78 -24.21 4.28
CA LEU A 183 1.71 -23.16 4.69
C LEU A 183 2.08 -22.28 3.49
N ASN A 184 2.09 -20.98 3.70
CA ASN A 184 2.62 -20.01 2.75
C ASN A 184 4.15 -19.90 2.91
N ASN A 185 4.84 -19.70 1.79
CA ASN A 185 6.30 -19.66 1.74
C ASN A 185 6.87 -18.26 1.43
N GLY A 186 6.02 -17.24 1.36
CA GLY A 186 6.42 -15.84 1.16
C GLY A 186 6.99 -15.19 2.41
N ILE A 187 6.76 -15.79 3.59
CA ILE A 187 7.38 -15.40 4.85
C ILE A 187 7.72 -16.69 5.61
N ILE A 188 8.99 -16.92 5.94
CA ILE A 188 9.40 -18.11 6.71
C ILE A 188 10.52 -17.68 7.65
N GLY A 189 10.39 -17.98 8.94
CA GLY A 189 11.47 -17.88 9.90
C GLY A 189 12.01 -19.25 10.26
N ALA A 190 13.32 -19.41 10.35
CA ALA A 190 13.93 -20.66 10.80
C ALA A 190 15.31 -20.44 11.39
N ARG A 191 15.70 -21.24 12.38
CA ARG A 191 17.10 -21.39 12.74
C ARG A 191 17.86 -22.15 11.64
N PRO A 192 19.19 -22.02 11.55
CA PRO A 192 19.99 -22.83 10.63
C PRO A 192 19.79 -24.34 10.87
N ASN A 193 19.84 -25.11 9.79
CA ASN A 193 19.69 -26.56 9.75
C ASN A 193 18.37 -27.07 10.36
N HIS A 194 17.27 -26.33 10.18
CA HIS A 194 15.97 -26.73 10.72
C HIS A 194 15.43 -28.00 10.02
N PRO A 195 14.95 -29.02 10.75
CA PRO A 195 14.45 -30.27 10.16
C PRO A 195 13.32 -30.07 9.15
N VAL A 196 12.38 -29.15 9.43
CA VAL A 196 11.29 -28.81 8.51
C VAL A 196 11.83 -28.43 7.13
N LEU A 197 12.83 -27.53 7.09
CA LEU A 197 13.42 -27.07 5.82
C LEU A 197 14.17 -28.19 5.10
N LYS A 198 14.86 -29.06 5.84
CA LYS A 198 15.51 -30.25 5.27
C LYS A 198 14.47 -31.15 4.58
N SER A 199 13.41 -31.50 5.30
CA SER A 199 12.32 -32.33 4.78
C SER A 199 11.60 -31.65 3.62
N THR A 200 11.40 -30.33 3.66
CA THR A 200 10.86 -29.56 2.53
C THR A 200 11.73 -29.70 1.28
N LEU A 201 13.05 -29.51 1.40
CA LEU A 201 13.99 -29.66 0.27
C LEU A 201 14.01 -31.10 -0.28
N GLU A 202 13.97 -32.11 0.59
CA GLU A 202 13.85 -33.52 0.20
C GLU A 202 12.54 -33.80 -0.56
N PHE A 203 11.41 -33.25 -0.09
CA PHE A 203 10.12 -33.38 -0.76
C PHE A 203 10.11 -32.70 -2.13
N ILE A 204 10.70 -31.50 -2.25
CA ILE A 204 10.87 -30.80 -3.52
C ILE A 204 11.65 -31.69 -4.48
N ARG A 205 12.83 -32.17 -4.08
CA ARG A 205 13.68 -33.00 -4.93
C ARG A 205 12.98 -34.27 -5.39
N THR A 206 12.30 -34.96 -4.48
CA THR A 206 11.66 -36.25 -4.77
C THR A 206 10.53 -36.12 -5.79
N HIS A 207 9.75 -35.04 -5.73
CA HIS A 207 8.53 -34.88 -6.52
C HIS A 207 8.64 -33.84 -7.64
N PHE A 208 9.82 -33.24 -7.86
CA PHE A 208 9.99 -32.14 -8.81
C PHE A 208 9.56 -32.54 -10.22
N ASP A 209 10.19 -33.57 -10.78
CA ASP A 209 9.95 -33.99 -12.18
C ASP A 209 8.52 -34.52 -12.37
N GLU A 210 7.98 -35.27 -11.40
CA GLU A 210 6.59 -35.76 -11.43
C GLU A 210 5.57 -34.60 -11.47
N ARG A 211 5.75 -33.60 -10.60
CA ARG A 211 4.82 -32.46 -10.51
C ARG A 211 4.88 -31.57 -11.76
N TRP A 212 6.07 -31.39 -12.34
CA TRP A 212 6.21 -30.69 -13.62
C TRP A 212 5.63 -31.47 -14.79
N LYS A 213 5.80 -32.80 -14.81
CA LYS A 213 5.19 -33.68 -15.81
C LYS A 213 3.66 -33.62 -15.77
N ALA A 214 3.06 -33.74 -14.59
CA ALA A 214 1.61 -33.64 -14.41
C ALA A 214 1.05 -32.28 -14.88
N PHE A 215 1.81 -31.20 -14.69
CA PHE A 215 1.45 -29.88 -15.20
C PHE A 215 1.51 -29.80 -16.73
N ASP A 216 2.56 -30.36 -17.34
CA ASP A 216 2.74 -30.35 -18.80
C ASP A 216 1.69 -31.21 -19.54
N GLU A 217 1.34 -32.35 -18.95
CA GLU A 217 0.38 -33.29 -19.52
C GLU A 217 -1.08 -32.86 -19.28
N GLY A 218 -1.31 -31.86 -18.43
CA GLY A 218 -2.63 -31.28 -18.19
C GLY A 218 -3.61 -32.24 -17.50
N GLU A 219 -3.10 -33.24 -16.77
CA GLU A 219 -3.89 -34.36 -16.23
C GLU A 219 -4.82 -33.99 -15.06
N GLU A 220 -5.05 -32.71 -14.78
CA GLU A 220 -6.05 -32.27 -13.82
C GLU A 220 -7.01 -31.26 -14.43
N LYS A 221 -8.31 -31.47 -14.20
CA LYS A 221 -9.44 -30.58 -14.54
C LYS A 221 -9.38 -29.19 -13.86
N ILE A 222 -8.21 -28.72 -13.44
CA ILE A 222 -8.00 -27.51 -12.65
C ILE A 222 -6.89 -26.66 -13.29
N VAL A 223 -7.32 -25.77 -14.18
CA VAL A 223 -6.73 -24.47 -14.57
C VAL A 223 -5.20 -24.35 -14.65
N ASN A 224 -4.71 -24.24 -15.89
CA ASN A 224 -3.35 -23.92 -16.39
C ASN A 224 -2.70 -22.61 -15.87
N LYS A 225 -2.61 -22.37 -14.55
CA LYS A 225 -1.99 -21.14 -14.00
C LYS A 225 -0.70 -21.44 -13.24
N ILE A 226 0.38 -20.72 -13.61
CA ILE A 226 1.71 -20.78 -12.96
C ILE A 226 1.63 -20.61 -11.43
N SER A 227 0.70 -19.83 -10.92
CA SER A 227 0.49 -19.66 -9.48
C SER A 227 0.08 -20.95 -8.75
N MET A 228 -0.64 -21.85 -9.42
CA MET A 228 -0.95 -23.18 -8.86
C MET A 228 0.28 -24.07 -8.80
N MET A 229 1.24 -23.89 -9.72
CA MET A 229 2.49 -24.63 -9.68
C MET A 229 3.35 -24.24 -8.49
N VAL A 230 3.45 -22.95 -8.17
CA VAL A 230 4.13 -22.48 -6.94
C VAL A 230 3.60 -23.20 -5.71
N ALA A 231 2.27 -23.29 -5.55
CA ALA A 231 1.67 -24.00 -4.44
C ALA A 231 2.10 -25.49 -4.42
N ARG A 232 2.08 -26.17 -5.57
CA ARG A 232 2.42 -27.60 -5.65
C ARG A 232 3.91 -27.89 -5.50
N THR A 233 4.78 -27.07 -6.08
CA THR A 233 6.22 -27.34 -6.11
C THR A 233 6.96 -26.72 -4.93
N SER A 234 6.29 -25.94 -4.10
CA SER A 234 6.92 -25.21 -2.99
C SER A 234 6.10 -25.22 -1.69
N MET A 235 4.88 -24.67 -1.69
CA MET A 235 4.07 -24.56 -0.46
C MET A 235 3.58 -25.92 0.08
N LEU A 236 3.22 -26.85 -0.80
CA LEU A 236 2.88 -28.23 -0.41
C LEU A 236 4.08 -28.94 0.22
N PRO A 237 5.29 -28.98 -0.40
CA PRO A 237 6.51 -29.46 0.26
C PRO A 237 6.80 -28.82 1.61
N LEU A 238 6.55 -27.51 1.77
CA LEU A 238 6.70 -26.83 3.04
C LEU A 238 5.73 -27.38 4.08
N THR A 239 4.47 -27.54 3.69
CA THR A 239 3.41 -28.12 4.53
C THR A 239 3.72 -29.57 4.88
N ASP A 240 4.12 -30.38 3.91
CA ASP A 240 4.47 -31.80 4.09
C ASP A 240 5.71 -31.95 4.99
N GLY A 241 6.73 -31.10 4.79
CA GLY A 241 7.91 -31.03 5.64
C GLY A 241 7.57 -30.64 7.08
N PHE A 242 6.67 -29.66 7.25
CA PHE A 242 6.22 -29.24 8.58
C PHE A 242 5.43 -30.35 9.29
N ILE A 243 4.51 -31.02 8.58
CA ILE A 243 3.70 -32.12 9.13
C ILE A 243 4.57 -33.36 9.42
N LYS A 244 5.56 -33.66 8.58
CA LYS A 244 6.48 -34.79 8.78
C LYS A 244 7.32 -34.62 10.04
N GLU A 245 7.83 -33.42 10.28
CA GLU A 245 8.68 -33.10 11.43
C GLU A 245 7.88 -32.63 12.66
N TYR A 246 6.55 -32.71 12.61
CA TYR A 246 5.66 -32.34 13.70
C TYR A 246 5.85 -33.28 14.90
N GLU A 247 6.72 -32.89 15.83
CA GLU A 247 6.86 -33.52 17.14
C GLU A 247 6.29 -32.62 18.23
N HIS A 248 5.66 -33.14 19.27
CA HIS A 248 4.99 -32.34 20.32
C HIS A 248 5.90 -31.37 21.10
N ASN A 249 7.23 -31.46 20.99
CA ASN A 249 8.18 -30.73 21.85
C ASN A 249 9.09 -29.73 21.10
N ASP A 250 8.93 -29.55 19.80
CA ASP A 250 9.69 -28.53 19.05
C ASP A 250 9.09 -27.12 19.22
N LYS A 251 9.87 -26.09 18.89
CA LYS A 251 9.43 -24.67 18.94
C LYS A 251 9.00 -24.17 17.55
N SER A 252 8.53 -25.07 16.69
CA SER A 252 8.00 -24.75 15.36
C SER A 252 6.56 -24.28 15.44
N ILE A 253 6.17 -23.28 14.63
CA ILE A 253 4.77 -22.83 14.55
C ILE A 253 4.24 -22.52 13.15
N ALA A 254 3.01 -22.96 12.90
CA ALA A 254 2.18 -22.51 11.80
C ALA A 254 1.24 -21.41 12.32
N LEU A 255 1.44 -20.18 11.85
CA LEU A 255 0.69 -19.02 12.33
C LEU A 255 -0.57 -18.79 11.48
N PRO A 256 -1.76 -18.65 12.10
CA PRO A 256 -2.99 -18.32 11.38
C PRO A 256 -2.90 -17.09 10.46
N ALA A 257 -3.78 -17.03 9.46
CA ALA A 257 -3.65 -16.09 8.36
C ALA A 257 -3.65 -14.60 8.81
N SER A 258 -4.38 -14.22 9.86
CA SER A 258 -4.50 -12.80 10.26
C SER A 258 -3.18 -12.16 10.73
N TYR A 259 -2.15 -12.94 11.09
CA TYR A 259 -0.82 -12.41 11.42
C TYR A 259 -0.08 -11.84 10.19
N PHE A 260 -0.35 -12.36 8.99
CA PHE A 260 0.43 -12.05 7.77
C PHE A 260 -0.41 -11.57 6.59
N TRP A 261 -1.74 -11.57 6.76
CA TRP A 261 -2.69 -11.18 5.74
C TRP A 261 -3.71 -10.18 6.30
N ALA A 262 -3.83 -9.03 5.64
CA ALA A 262 -5.00 -8.14 5.74
C ALA A 262 -5.89 -8.50 4.55
N LEU A 263 -6.65 -9.57 4.69
CA LEU A 263 -7.16 -10.31 3.54
C LEU A 263 -7.86 -9.42 2.49
N SER A 264 -7.36 -9.52 1.25
CA SER A 264 -7.85 -8.81 0.06
C SER A 264 -9.25 -9.27 -0.39
N ASN A 265 -9.88 -8.56 -1.33
CA ASN A 265 -11.17 -8.88 -1.98
C ASN A 265 -11.16 -10.23 -2.76
N ILE A 266 -10.91 -11.36 -2.09
CA ILE A 266 -11.01 -12.70 -2.68
C ILE A 266 -12.49 -13.07 -2.73
N LYS A 267 -13.02 -13.30 -3.94
CA LYS A 267 -14.41 -13.69 -4.16
C LYS A 267 -14.56 -15.20 -4.00
N TYR A 268 -15.27 -15.67 -2.97
CA TYR A 268 -15.68 -17.07 -2.86
C TYR A 268 -16.85 -17.34 -3.79
N HIS A 269 -16.73 -18.34 -4.64
CA HIS A 269 -17.85 -18.83 -5.45
C HIS A 269 -18.16 -20.27 -5.10
N THR A 270 -19.43 -20.55 -4.78
CA THR A 270 -20.00 -21.89 -4.66
C THR A 270 -20.87 -22.22 -5.89
N ILE A 271 -21.19 -23.51 -6.08
CA ILE A 271 -21.95 -24.00 -7.26
C ILE A 271 -23.39 -23.46 -7.31
N TRP A 272 -24.04 -23.29 -6.15
CA TRP A 272 -25.38 -22.70 -6.05
C TRP A 272 -25.38 -21.18 -6.29
N ALA A 273 -24.26 -20.51 -6.00
CA ALA A 273 -24.06 -19.09 -6.35
C ALA A 273 -23.94 -18.87 -7.88
N THR A 274 -23.44 -19.87 -8.61
CA THR A 274 -23.36 -19.86 -10.08
C THR A 274 -24.72 -20.09 -10.73
N LEU A 275 -25.58 -20.93 -10.14
CA LEU A 275 -26.93 -21.17 -10.64
C LEU A 275 -27.88 -19.99 -10.41
N LYS A 276 -27.80 -19.35 -9.23
CA LYS A 276 -28.60 -18.17 -8.88
C LYS A 276 -28.20 -16.91 -9.68
N TYR A 277 -26.95 -16.86 -10.14
CA TYR A 277 -26.37 -15.85 -11.02
C TYR A 277 -26.96 -15.89 -12.45
N MET A 278 -27.18 -17.09 -12.99
CA MET A 278 -27.85 -17.25 -14.30
C MET A 278 -29.30 -16.76 -14.31
N ILE A 279 -29.94 -16.66 -13.13
CA ILE A 279 -31.38 -16.38 -13.01
C ILE A 279 -31.67 -14.89 -12.73
N SER A 280 -30.74 -14.11 -12.14
CA SER A 280 -31.07 -12.81 -11.52
C SER A 280 -30.43 -11.54 -12.12
N GLY A 281 -29.45 -11.65 -13.02
CA GLY A 281 -29.09 -10.56 -13.95
C GLY A 281 -28.67 -9.19 -13.38
N ASN A 282 -28.19 -9.07 -12.13
CA ASN A 282 -27.63 -7.81 -11.60
C ASN A 282 -26.53 -8.01 -10.53
N ASN A 283 -25.66 -6.98 -10.42
CA ASN A 283 -24.33 -6.93 -9.82
C ASN A 283 -24.18 -7.45 -8.37
N PHE A 284 -23.08 -8.18 -8.14
CA PHE A 284 -22.63 -8.73 -6.85
C PHE A 284 -22.08 -7.65 -5.89
N ASP A 285 -22.46 -7.74 -4.62
CA ASP A 285 -21.50 -7.64 -3.51
C ASP A 285 -21.00 -9.05 -3.19
N SER A 286 -19.69 -9.25 -3.32
CA SER A 286 -18.97 -10.45 -2.94
C SER A 286 -18.61 -10.39 -1.46
N PRO A 287 -18.45 -11.50 -0.72
CA PRO A 287 -17.67 -11.45 0.51
C PRO A 287 -16.30 -10.86 0.14
N SER A 288 -15.95 -9.79 0.83
CA SER A 288 -14.60 -9.25 0.87
C SER A 288 -14.01 -9.81 2.16
N ALA A 289 -12.87 -10.45 2.05
CA ALA A 289 -12.09 -10.71 3.24
C ALA A 289 -11.62 -9.36 3.82
N PHE A 290 -11.34 -9.32 5.13
CA PHE A 290 -11.13 -8.12 5.97
C PHE A 290 -11.08 -6.76 5.25
N LYS A 291 -12.04 -5.87 5.54
CA LYS A 291 -11.96 -4.46 5.10
C LYS A 291 -10.75 -3.69 5.68
N SER A 292 -10.02 -4.24 6.67
CA SER A 292 -8.93 -3.57 7.36
C SER A 292 -7.90 -4.52 8.00
N LEU A 293 -6.68 -4.04 8.21
CA LEU A 293 -5.64 -4.67 9.03
C LEU A 293 -6.18 -5.04 10.42
N LYS A 294 -5.72 -6.16 10.97
CA LYS A 294 -6.07 -6.58 12.33
C LYS A 294 -5.01 -6.16 13.34
N PRO A 295 -5.37 -5.99 14.62
CA PRO A 295 -4.41 -5.62 15.66
C PRO A 295 -3.19 -6.57 15.74
N GLU A 296 -3.40 -7.86 15.46
CA GLU A 296 -2.35 -8.89 15.45
C GLU A 296 -1.47 -8.91 14.19
N THR A 297 -1.82 -8.16 13.13
CA THR A 297 -1.10 -8.24 11.85
C THR A 297 0.33 -7.72 11.98
N LEU A 298 1.31 -8.58 11.70
CA LEU A 298 2.74 -8.30 11.76
C LEU A 298 3.28 -7.81 10.42
N MET A 299 2.93 -8.52 9.36
CA MET A 299 3.26 -8.19 7.97
C MET A 299 2.02 -8.40 7.09
N TYR A 300 2.07 -7.91 5.87
CA TYR A 300 0.96 -8.02 4.92
C TYR A 300 1.46 -8.41 3.53
N HIS A 301 1.05 -9.58 3.07
CA HIS A 301 1.20 -10.01 1.68
C HIS A 301 -0.06 -9.56 0.91
N ASN A 302 0.04 -8.55 0.04
CA ASN A 302 -1.11 -7.98 -0.67
C ASN A 302 -1.16 -8.45 -2.12
N PHE A 303 -2.28 -9.08 -2.52
CA PHE A 303 -2.52 -9.49 -3.91
C PHE A 303 -2.73 -8.29 -4.86
N ILE A 304 -3.27 -7.17 -4.37
CA ILE A 304 -3.49 -5.95 -5.16
C ILE A 304 -2.59 -4.85 -4.62
N LYS A 305 -1.48 -4.62 -5.31
CA LYS A 305 -0.43 -3.63 -4.94
C LYS A 305 -0.85 -2.22 -5.31
N GLU A 306 -1.98 -1.77 -4.78
CA GLU A 306 -2.51 -0.41 -4.94
C GLU A 306 -2.49 0.26 -3.56
N GLU A 307 -1.68 1.30 -3.40
CA GLU A 307 -1.78 2.17 -2.21
C GLU A 307 -2.88 3.21 -2.33
N ILE A 308 -3.35 3.44 -3.57
CA ILE A 308 -4.37 4.42 -3.92
C ILE A 308 -5.57 3.66 -4.46
N TYR A 309 -6.63 3.62 -3.67
CA TYR A 309 -7.86 2.98 -4.10
C TYR A 309 -8.50 3.74 -5.23
N SER A 310 -8.96 2.99 -6.23
CA SER A 310 -9.78 3.56 -7.29
C SER A 310 -11.24 3.60 -6.88
N THR A 311 -11.84 4.78 -7.03
CA THR A 311 -13.28 4.98 -6.87
C THR A 311 -13.90 5.56 -8.15
N GLY A 312 -15.22 5.47 -8.30
CA GLY A 312 -15.90 6.03 -9.45
C GLY A 312 -15.79 7.55 -9.48
N PHE A 313 -15.47 8.14 -10.63
CA PHE A 313 -15.33 9.59 -10.78
C PHE A 313 -16.58 10.35 -10.30
N ASP A 314 -17.75 9.85 -10.68
CA ASP A 314 -19.04 10.46 -10.31
C ASP A 314 -19.30 10.37 -8.81
N TYR A 315 -18.90 9.26 -8.18
CA TYR A 315 -19.03 9.05 -6.75
C TYR A 315 -18.16 10.04 -5.98
N ALA A 316 -16.86 10.06 -6.29
CA ALA A 316 -15.90 10.93 -5.60
C ALA A 316 -16.04 12.42 -5.97
N SER A 317 -16.79 12.74 -7.02
CA SER A 317 -17.20 14.12 -7.34
C SER A 317 -18.53 14.51 -6.68
N GLY A 318 -19.20 13.60 -5.95
CA GLY A 318 -20.47 13.88 -5.27
C GLY A 318 -21.69 13.95 -6.19
N ILE A 319 -21.62 13.47 -7.44
CA ILE A 319 -22.69 13.62 -8.45
C ILE A 319 -24.01 12.93 -8.06
N TYR A 320 -23.95 11.93 -7.17
CA TYR A 320 -25.15 11.29 -6.66
C TYR A 320 -25.94 12.16 -5.69
N ASP A 321 -25.33 13.23 -5.14
CA ASP A 321 -26.05 14.25 -4.42
C ASP A 321 -26.87 15.12 -5.40
N PRO A 322 -28.20 15.24 -5.23
CA PRO A 322 -29.04 16.01 -6.14
C PRO A 322 -28.65 17.48 -6.28
N GLN A 323 -28.08 18.12 -5.25
CA GLN A 323 -27.67 19.52 -5.30
C GLN A 323 -26.36 19.67 -6.08
N ILE A 324 -25.34 18.87 -5.76
CA ILE A 324 -24.06 18.86 -6.49
C ILE A 324 -24.31 18.55 -7.97
N LYS A 325 -25.21 17.59 -8.27
CA LYS A 325 -25.64 17.30 -9.64
C LYS A 325 -26.25 18.51 -10.35
N ARG A 326 -27.03 19.34 -9.64
CA ARG A 326 -27.59 20.58 -10.20
C ARG A 326 -26.51 21.63 -10.44
N PHE A 327 -25.54 21.76 -9.55
CA PHE A 327 -24.42 22.71 -9.71
C PHE A 327 -23.50 22.31 -10.88
N ILE A 328 -23.17 21.03 -11.02
CA ILE A 328 -22.43 20.53 -12.19
C ILE A 328 -23.22 20.80 -13.48
N LYS A 329 -24.55 20.68 -13.44
CA LYS A 329 -25.42 21.05 -14.57
C LYS A 329 -25.51 22.56 -14.80
N SER A 330 -25.21 23.42 -13.83
CA SER A 330 -25.20 24.87 -14.00
C SER A 330 -23.87 25.42 -14.53
N LEU A 331 -22.80 24.61 -14.54
CA LEU A 331 -21.53 24.94 -15.19
C LEU A 331 -21.76 25.42 -16.64
N ASN A 332 -20.93 26.35 -17.10
CA ASN A 332 -21.03 26.83 -18.47
C ASN A 332 -20.61 25.74 -19.48
N ASN A 333 -20.91 25.93 -20.77
CA ASN A 333 -20.65 24.92 -21.80
C ASN A 333 -19.15 24.58 -21.97
N SER A 334 -18.25 25.50 -21.64
CA SER A 334 -16.80 25.24 -21.68
C SER A 334 -16.36 24.39 -20.49
N GLU A 335 -16.84 24.72 -19.30
CA GLU A 335 -16.55 23.97 -18.07
C GLU A 335 -17.13 22.56 -18.11
N LYS A 336 -18.36 22.38 -18.62
CA LYS A 336 -18.96 21.05 -18.83
C LYS A 336 -18.12 20.18 -19.74
N ARG A 337 -17.61 20.74 -20.86
CA ARG A 337 -16.71 20.02 -21.77
C ARG A 337 -15.42 19.63 -21.06
N THR A 338 -14.84 20.55 -20.30
CA THR A 338 -13.62 20.32 -19.53
C THR A 338 -13.81 19.21 -18.48
N PHE A 339 -14.88 19.29 -17.69
CA PHE A 339 -15.25 18.29 -16.69
C PHE A 339 -15.44 16.91 -17.30
N ASN A 340 -16.13 16.82 -18.44
CA ASN A 340 -16.35 15.55 -19.14
C ASN A 340 -15.04 14.95 -19.67
N VAL A 341 -14.12 15.77 -20.18
CA VAL A 341 -12.79 15.30 -20.59
C VAL A 341 -12.00 14.79 -19.39
N PHE A 342 -11.98 15.50 -18.27
CA PHE A 342 -11.30 15.02 -17.07
C PHE A 342 -11.90 13.72 -16.54
N LYS A 343 -13.23 13.59 -16.55
CA LYS A 343 -13.92 12.34 -16.22
C LYS A 343 -13.50 11.19 -17.16
N GLN A 344 -13.44 11.46 -18.46
CA GLN A 344 -13.04 10.46 -19.44
C GLN A 344 -11.58 10.01 -19.21
N VAL A 345 -10.65 10.95 -19.10
CA VAL A 345 -9.23 10.67 -18.84
C VAL A 345 -9.06 9.88 -17.55
N TYR A 346 -9.79 10.24 -16.49
CA TYR A 346 -9.76 9.47 -15.24
C TYR A 346 -10.26 8.05 -15.43
N ASN A 347 -11.37 7.83 -16.15
CA ASN A 347 -11.89 6.48 -16.38
C ASN A 347 -10.92 5.61 -17.21
N GLU A 348 -10.15 6.22 -18.11
CA GLU A 348 -9.11 5.55 -18.91
C GLU A 348 -7.84 5.27 -18.09
N HIS A 349 -7.51 6.14 -17.14
CA HIS A 349 -6.23 6.13 -16.43
C HIS A 349 -6.35 6.02 -14.91
N ALA A 350 -7.47 5.52 -14.36
CA ALA A 350 -7.65 5.36 -12.92
C ALA A 350 -6.52 4.51 -12.30
N PRO A 351 -6.18 4.70 -11.02
CA PRO A 351 -5.05 4.01 -10.39
C PRO A 351 -5.05 2.49 -10.58
N SER A 352 -6.22 1.83 -10.60
CA SER A 352 -6.37 0.39 -10.80
C SER A 352 -6.22 -0.06 -12.26
N ALA A 353 -6.42 0.85 -13.22
CA ALA A 353 -6.28 0.59 -14.65
C ALA A 353 -4.84 0.79 -15.16
N VAL A 354 -3.99 1.45 -14.37
CA VAL A 354 -2.60 1.77 -14.74
C VAL A 354 -1.64 0.91 -13.96
N ARG A 355 -0.78 0.16 -14.66
CA ARG A 355 0.38 -0.49 -14.04
C ARG A 355 1.48 0.55 -13.86
N GLY A 356 2.15 0.55 -12.70
CA GLY A 356 3.32 1.39 -12.46
C GLY A 356 4.44 1.10 -13.46
N VAL A 357 5.25 2.11 -13.76
CA VAL A 357 6.44 1.93 -14.61
C VAL A 357 7.62 1.39 -13.80
N LYS A 358 8.63 0.81 -14.46
CA LYS A 358 9.81 0.29 -13.75
C LYS A 358 10.63 1.39 -13.07
N LYS A 359 10.62 2.60 -13.65
CA LYS A 359 11.30 3.79 -13.14
C LYS A 359 10.35 4.97 -13.21
N SER A 360 10.08 5.60 -12.07
CA SER A 360 9.28 6.82 -12.05
C SER A 360 9.94 7.90 -12.93
N LYS A 361 9.13 8.57 -13.76
CA LYS A 361 9.56 9.74 -14.54
C LYS A 361 9.51 11.03 -13.72
N MET A 362 8.93 10.99 -12.52
CA MET A 362 8.81 12.11 -11.62
C MET A 362 9.73 11.89 -10.41
N PRO A 363 10.54 12.88 -9.99
CA PRO A 363 11.37 12.73 -8.82
C PRO A 363 10.58 12.35 -7.57
N GLU A 364 11.14 11.49 -6.73
CA GLU A 364 10.60 11.09 -5.44
C GLU A 364 10.88 12.22 -4.42
N VAL A 365 10.32 13.41 -4.66
CA VAL A 365 10.53 14.60 -3.83
C VAL A 365 9.17 15.23 -3.52
N ILE A 366 8.96 15.60 -2.26
CA ILE A 366 7.79 16.39 -1.82
C ILE A 366 8.26 17.79 -1.42
N HIS A 367 7.69 18.79 -2.05
CA HIS A 367 7.96 20.19 -1.82
C HIS A 367 6.88 20.83 -0.94
N PHE A 368 7.32 21.51 0.11
CA PHE A 368 6.49 22.32 0.98
C PHE A 368 6.96 23.77 0.91
N ILE A 369 6.03 24.73 0.86
CA ILE A 369 6.34 26.16 0.81
C ILE A 369 5.88 26.80 2.11
N ILE A 370 6.78 27.52 2.75
CA ILE A 370 6.60 28.14 4.06
C ILE A 370 6.97 29.62 3.96
N PHE A 371 6.06 30.49 4.38
CA PHE A 371 6.26 31.94 4.37
C PHE A 371 6.62 32.50 5.75
N ASP A 372 6.28 31.80 6.83
CA ASP A 372 6.58 32.24 8.19
C ASP A 372 6.83 31.06 9.16
N ASN A 373 7.23 31.40 10.39
CA ASN A 373 7.59 30.40 11.41
C ASN A 373 6.37 29.64 11.97
N GLU A 374 5.15 30.19 11.88
CA GLU A 374 3.96 29.48 12.35
C GLU A 374 3.57 28.39 11.36
N GLU A 375 3.63 28.67 10.06
CA GLU A 375 3.46 27.66 9.01
C GLU A 375 4.51 26.53 9.13
N LEU A 376 5.76 26.86 9.49
CA LEU A 376 6.80 25.86 9.72
C LEU A 376 6.47 24.94 10.90
N LYS A 377 5.99 25.51 12.01
CA LYS A 377 5.59 24.73 13.20
C LYS A 377 4.42 23.81 12.88
N GLU A 378 3.45 24.30 12.10
CA GLU A 378 2.31 23.49 11.66
C GLU A 378 2.79 22.29 10.85
N LEU A 379 3.60 22.50 9.82
CA LEU A 379 4.19 21.41 9.04
C LEU A 379 4.96 20.42 9.92
N GLN A 380 5.79 20.92 10.84
CA GLN A 380 6.58 20.09 11.75
C GLN A 380 5.71 19.19 12.64
N SER A 381 4.49 19.62 12.99
CA SER A 381 3.58 18.83 13.83
C SER A 381 3.13 17.52 13.17
N HIS A 382 3.19 17.42 11.84
CA HIS A 382 2.75 16.25 11.06
C HIS A 382 3.75 15.83 9.96
N LEU A 383 4.97 16.39 9.94
CA LEU A 383 6.01 16.00 8.98
C LEU A 383 6.44 14.54 9.16
N GLN A 384 6.38 14.01 10.39
CA GLN A 384 6.69 12.62 10.66
C GLN A 384 5.70 11.68 9.95
N ASP A 385 4.41 12.02 9.87
CA ASP A 385 3.40 11.24 9.14
C ASP A 385 3.74 11.16 7.65
N TRP A 386 4.20 12.27 7.08
CA TRP A 386 4.70 12.33 5.71
C TRP A 386 5.91 11.41 5.49
N GLN A 387 6.89 11.46 6.38
CA GLN A 387 8.13 10.68 6.31
C GLN A 387 7.91 9.18 6.51
N ILE A 388 6.97 8.79 7.36
CA ILE A 388 6.56 7.40 7.56
C ILE A 388 5.88 6.91 6.27
N ARG A 389 4.87 7.63 5.77
CA ARG A 389 4.12 7.15 4.60
C ARG A 389 4.98 7.15 3.33
N ASN A 390 5.85 8.13 3.14
CA ASN A 390 6.63 8.32 1.92
C ASN A 390 8.13 8.17 2.18
N ALA A 391 8.54 7.02 2.73
CA ALA A 391 9.91 6.75 3.14
C ALA A 391 10.95 6.93 2.03
N ALA A 392 10.56 6.62 0.80
CA ALA A 392 11.43 6.76 -0.37
C ALA A 392 11.59 8.21 -0.85
N PHE A 393 10.83 9.16 -0.30
CA PHE A 393 10.81 10.54 -0.80
C PHE A 393 11.79 11.45 -0.04
N GLU A 394 12.42 12.35 -0.77
CA GLU A 394 13.08 13.51 -0.20
C GLU A 394 12.04 14.58 0.17
N PHE A 395 12.26 15.28 1.28
CA PHE A 395 11.39 16.35 1.75
C PHE A 395 12.09 17.69 1.62
N ASN A 396 11.54 18.56 0.77
CA ASN A 396 12.09 19.87 0.48
C ASN A 396 11.21 20.99 1.03
N ILE A 397 11.67 21.62 2.11
CA ILE A 397 11.02 22.79 2.69
C ILE A 397 11.62 24.05 2.02
N TRP A 398 10.75 24.87 1.44
CA TRP A 398 11.07 26.10 0.73
C TRP A 398 10.66 27.30 1.59
N THR A 399 11.63 27.85 2.32
CA THR A 399 11.48 29.12 3.03
C THR A 399 11.60 30.29 2.05
N LYS A 400 11.13 31.47 2.46
CA LYS A 400 11.22 32.71 1.68
C LYS A 400 12.63 32.96 1.13
N ASP A 401 13.66 32.82 1.96
CA ASP A 401 15.06 33.00 1.54
C ASP A 401 15.52 31.96 0.51
N LYS A 402 15.16 30.68 0.70
CA LYS A 402 15.50 29.61 -0.24
C LYS A 402 14.83 29.83 -1.59
N ILE A 403 13.58 30.30 -1.59
CA ILE A 403 12.83 30.63 -2.81
C ILE A 403 13.54 31.78 -3.54
N PHE A 404 13.84 32.88 -2.87
CA PHE A 404 14.45 34.06 -3.50
C PHE A 404 15.86 33.82 -4.01
N ASN A 405 16.64 32.99 -3.32
CA ASN A 405 17.96 32.58 -3.80
C ASN A 405 17.88 31.70 -5.06
N THR A 406 16.78 30.99 -5.27
CA THR A 406 16.61 30.04 -6.39
C THR A 406 15.85 30.65 -7.57
N PHE A 407 14.92 31.56 -7.27
CA PHE A 407 14.01 32.24 -8.19
C PHE A 407 13.99 33.72 -7.83
N SER A 408 15.08 34.42 -8.18
CA SER A 408 15.28 35.83 -7.84
C SER A 408 14.14 36.75 -8.32
N GLU A 409 13.50 36.39 -9.43
CA GLU A 409 12.36 37.05 -10.03
C GLU A 409 11.06 36.96 -9.20
N LEU A 410 11.01 36.05 -8.22
CA LEU A 410 9.91 35.88 -7.27
C LEU A 410 10.12 36.70 -5.99
N ASN A 411 11.14 37.55 -5.92
CA ASN A 411 11.28 38.48 -4.81
C ASN A 411 10.43 39.73 -5.01
N ILE A 412 9.12 39.58 -4.81
CA ILE A 412 8.12 40.64 -4.93
C ILE A 412 7.19 40.66 -3.72
N GLU A 413 6.66 41.84 -3.39
CA GLU A 413 5.61 41.97 -2.39
C GLU A 413 4.25 41.67 -3.02
N ILE A 414 3.48 40.80 -2.35
CA ILE A 414 2.16 40.37 -2.78
C ILE A 414 1.15 40.71 -1.67
N PRO A 415 -0.03 41.26 -2.00
CA PRO A 415 -1.10 41.49 -1.04
C PRO A 415 -1.52 40.22 -0.30
N ASP A 416 -1.85 40.32 0.99
CA ASP A 416 -2.22 39.17 1.82
C ASP A 416 -3.38 38.35 1.25
N ASN A 417 -4.34 38.98 0.58
CA ASN A 417 -5.48 38.32 -0.05
C ASN A 417 -5.11 37.44 -1.26
N LEU A 418 -3.87 37.55 -1.77
CA LEU A 418 -3.33 36.73 -2.85
C LEU A 418 -2.21 35.78 -2.38
N LYS A 419 -1.95 35.70 -1.06
CA LYS A 419 -0.86 34.89 -0.48
C LYS A 419 -0.92 33.43 -0.93
N GLU A 420 -2.09 32.81 -0.97
CA GLU A 420 -2.23 31.40 -1.36
C GLU A 420 -2.12 31.18 -2.87
N GLN A 421 -2.66 32.07 -3.71
CA GLN A 421 -2.44 32.04 -5.17
C GLN A 421 -0.95 32.20 -5.48
N TYR A 422 -0.25 33.04 -4.72
CA TYR A 422 1.18 33.23 -4.84
C TYR A 422 1.99 32.00 -4.41
N ARG A 423 1.63 31.39 -3.27
CA ARG A 423 2.20 30.09 -2.85
C ARG A 423 2.04 29.05 -3.94
N PHE A 424 0.83 28.94 -4.50
CA PHE A 424 0.54 27.99 -5.56
C PHE A 424 1.34 28.30 -6.83
N TYR A 425 1.51 29.57 -7.20
CA TYR A 425 2.39 29.96 -8.31
C TYR A 425 3.85 29.56 -8.08
N ILE A 426 4.39 29.78 -6.88
CA ILE A 426 5.74 29.32 -6.52
C ILE A 426 5.83 27.78 -6.61
N ALA A 427 4.80 27.07 -6.15
CA ALA A 427 4.73 25.61 -6.28
C ALA A 427 4.83 25.15 -7.74
N LEU A 428 4.09 25.79 -8.64
CA LEU A 428 4.16 25.47 -10.07
C LEU A 428 5.55 25.77 -10.65
N ASN A 429 6.23 26.85 -10.24
CA ASN A 429 7.61 27.14 -10.67
C ASN A 429 8.62 26.09 -10.17
N ILE A 430 8.48 25.66 -8.91
CA ILE A 430 9.31 24.59 -8.33
C ILE A 430 9.10 23.29 -9.09
N LEU A 431 7.84 22.88 -9.29
CA LEU A 431 7.52 21.66 -10.03
C LEU A 431 7.98 21.73 -11.49
N GLU A 432 7.90 22.89 -12.12
CA GLU A 432 8.37 23.02 -13.50
C GLU A 432 9.88 22.85 -13.60
N LYS A 433 10.65 23.40 -12.64
CA LYS A 433 12.10 23.32 -12.64
C LYS A 433 12.64 21.97 -12.16
N PHE A 434 12.04 21.42 -11.10
CA PHE A 434 12.57 20.26 -10.38
C PHE A 434 11.71 19.01 -10.49
N GLY A 435 10.43 19.14 -10.87
CA GLY A 435 9.45 18.06 -10.82
C GLY A 435 9.07 17.66 -9.39
N GLY A 436 8.40 16.52 -9.26
CA GLY A 436 8.03 15.95 -7.96
C GLY A 436 6.58 16.24 -7.58
N ALA A 437 6.31 16.22 -6.28
CA ALA A 437 5.02 16.55 -5.71
C ALA A 437 5.11 17.85 -4.91
N TYR A 438 4.11 18.71 -5.01
CA TYR A 438 3.89 19.79 -4.05
C TYR A 438 2.74 19.40 -3.13
N ALA A 439 2.90 19.66 -1.83
CA ALA A 439 1.84 19.59 -0.85
C ALA A 439 1.80 20.90 -0.04
N ASN A 440 0.60 21.41 0.21
CA ASN A 440 0.43 22.55 1.12
C ASN A 440 0.90 22.15 2.53
N TYR A 441 1.50 23.10 3.26
CA TYR A 441 2.12 22.85 4.56
C TYR A 441 1.15 22.35 5.63
N SER A 442 -0.15 22.66 5.51
CA SER A 442 -1.19 22.23 6.46
C SER A 442 -1.75 20.84 6.16
N VAL A 443 -1.31 20.19 5.07
CA VAL A 443 -1.83 18.89 4.65
C VAL A 443 -1.26 17.76 5.49
N ILE A 444 -2.15 16.95 6.04
CA ILE A 444 -1.86 15.69 6.72
C ILE A 444 -2.11 14.52 5.77
N PRO A 445 -1.12 13.64 5.51
CA PRO A 445 -1.26 12.54 4.57
C PRO A 445 -1.97 11.34 5.21
N HIS A 446 -2.96 10.75 4.53
CA HIS A 446 -3.55 9.47 4.95
C HIS A 446 -2.97 8.26 4.22
N ARG A 447 -2.52 8.44 2.98
CA ARG A 447 -1.87 7.41 2.16
C ARG A 447 -0.51 7.87 1.65
N PRO A 448 0.35 6.94 1.28
CA PRO A 448 1.55 7.28 0.53
C PRO A 448 1.18 7.73 -0.91
N ILE A 449 2.01 8.59 -1.48
CA ILE A 449 1.81 9.18 -2.81
C ILE A 449 2.75 8.60 -3.87
N PHE A 450 3.63 7.68 -3.50
CA PHE A 450 4.61 7.09 -4.43
C PHE A 450 3.95 6.46 -5.65
N ASP A 451 2.74 5.89 -5.48
CA ASP A 451 2.03 5.25 -6.58
C ASP A 451 1.56 6.27 -7.63
N LEU A 452 1.31 7.52 -7.22
CA LEU A 452 1.05 8.61 -8.17
C LEU A 452 2.30 8.90 -9.01
N ASN A 453 3.44 9.11 -8.36
CA ASN A 453 4.71 9.40 -9.05
C ASN A 453 5.14 8.23 -9.95
N ASN A 454 4.78 7.01 -9.60
CA ASN A 454 5.10 5.81 -10.37
C ASN A 454 4.16 5.57 -11.57
N LYS A 455 2.99 6.22 -11.60
CA LYS A 455 1.97 5.98 -12.64
C LYS A 455 1.78 7.18 -13.57
N TYR A 456 2.05 8.39 -13.10
CA TYR A 456 1.69 9.61 -13.80
C TYR A 456 2.87 10.59 -13.93
N ASN A 457 2.82 11.37 -15.00
CA ASN A 457 3.73 12.50 -15.25
C ASN A 457 3.12 13.83 -14.83
N PHE A 458 1.80 13.89 -14.72
CA PHE A 458 1.08 15.02 -14.16
C PHE A 458 -0.15 14.48 -13.44
N TYR A 459 -0.39 14.97 -12.24
CA TYR A 459 -1.66 14.76 -11.57
C TYR A 459 -2.12 16.02 -10.84
N ALA A 460 -3.42 16.28 -10.89
CA ALA A 460 -4.08 17.32 -10.11
C ALA A 460 -5.43 16.81 -9.60
N GLY A 461 -5.91 17.40 -8.51
CA GLY A 461 -7.24 17.16 -7.96
C GLY A 461 -8.24 18.22 -8.35
N LEU A 462 -9.49 17.88 -8.63
CA LEU A 462 -10.55 18.89 -8.70
C LEU A 462 -10.86 19.47 -7.31
N MET A 463 -11.18 20.77 -7.27
CA MET A 463 -11.93 21.32 -6.15
C MET A 463 -13.38 20.83 -6.20
N PRO A 464 -14.06 20.78 -5.05
CA PRO A 464 -15.44 20.36 -5.02
C PRO A 464 -16.36 21.47 -5.53
N ILE A 465 -17.38 21.07 -6.29
CA ILE A 465 -18.40 21.99 -6.80
C ILE A 465 -19.49 22.12 -5.74
N ILE A 466 -19.36 23.16 -4.94
CA ILE A 466 -20.21 23.39 -3.75
C ILE A 466 -21.46 24.23 -4.05
N ASN A 467 -21.44 25.12 -5.03
CA ASN A 467 -22.61 25.95 -5.35
C ASN A 467 -22.75 26.22 -6.86
N SER A 468 -23.85 26.89 -7.26
CA SER A 468 -24.17 27.14 -8.67
C SER A 468 -23.22 28.12 -9.37
N ASN A 469 -22.50 28.95 -8.61
CA ASN A 469 -21.51 29.90 -9.09
C ASN A 469 -20.09 29.35 -9.00
N ALA A 470 -19.93 28.12 -8.51
CA ALA A 470 -18.63 27.49 -8.37
C ALA A 470 -18.01 27.27 -9.74
N GLN A 471 -16.69 27.39 -9.77
CA GLN A 471 -15.90 27.24 -10.97
C GLN A 471 -15.18 25.92 -10.94
N LEU A 472 -14.90 25.41 -12.14
CA LEU A 472 -14.06 24.22 -12.25
C LEU A 472 -12.59 24.61 -12.00
N LEU A 473 -12.09 24.31 -10.80
CA LEU A 473 -10.74 24.62 -10.33
C LEU A 473 -10.03 23.36 -9.84
N PHE A 474 -8.70 23.41 -9.70
CA PHE A 474 -7.92 22.36 -9.03
C PHE A 474 -7.69 22.67 -7.56
N SER A 475 -7.67 21.63 -6.73
CA SER A 475 -7.24 21.74 -5.33
C SER A 475 -5.81 22.24 -5.28
N GLN A 476 -5.59 23.27 -4.46
CA GLN A 476 -4.26 23.84 -4.22
C GLN A 476 -3.52 23.11 -3.10
N LYS A 477 -4.11 22.03 -2.56
CA LYS A 477 -3.50 21.22 -1.49
C LYS A 477 -2.40 20.31 -2.00
N MET A 478 -2.54 19.78 -3.22
CA MET A 478 -1.56 18.86 -3.78
C MET A 478 -1.62 18.81 -5.31
N ILE A 479 -0.45 18.80 -5.94
CA ILE A 479 -0.26 18.64 -7.39
C ILE A 479 1.10 17.99 -7.62
N GLY A 480 1.24 17.19 -8.67
CA GLY A 480 2.51 16.60 -9.05
C GLY A 480 2.76 16.72 -10.53
N SER A 481 4.02 16.91 -10.89
CA SER A 481 4.44 17.02 -12.28
C SER A 481 5.88 16.56 -12.47
N SER A 482 6.19 15.95 -13.61
CA SER A 482 7.56 15.81 -14.08
C SER A 482 8.17 17.20 -14.34
N PRO A 483 9.50 17.36 -14.30
CA PRO A 483 10.12 18.63 -14.68
C PRO A 483 9.84 18.97 -16.15
N ASN A 484 9.81 20.26 -16.48
CA ASN A 484 9.54 20.81 -17.82
C ASN A 484 8.22 20.30 -18.44
N HIS A 485 7.16 20.19 -17.64
CA HIS A 485 5.90 19.62 -18.10
C HIS A 485 5.07 20.67 -18.81
N ILE A 486 4.67 20.40 -20.05
CA ILE A 486 4.03 21.36 -20.95
C ILE A 486 2.79 22.08 -20.37
N ILE A 487 2.01 21.39 -19.52
CA ILE A 487 0.88 22.00 -18.81
C ILE A 487 1.37 23.14 -17.92
N LEU A 488 2.39 22.88 -17.09
CA LEU A 488 2.95 23.85 -16.16
C LEU A 488 3.65 24.97 -16.92
N SER A 489 4.50 24.66 -17.92
CA SER A 489 5.19 25.68 -18.72
C SER A 489 4.20 26.67 -19.33
N LYS A 490 3.17 26.16 -20.02
CA LYS A 490 2.13 27.01 -20.65
C LYS A 490 1.27 27.75 -19.65
N THR A 491 1.10 27.24 -18.42
CA THR A 491 0.40 27.96 -17.36
C THR A 491 1.24 29.13 -16.86
N LEU A 492 2.51 28.87 -16.55
CA LEU A 492 3.44 29.87 -16.02
C LEU A 492 3.71 31.00 -17.01
N GLU A 493 3.81 30.72 -18.31
CA GLU A 493 3.95 31.72 -19.38
C GLU A 493 2.82 32.77 -19.41
N GLN A 494 1.64 32.42 -18.88
CA GLN A 494 0.47 33.31 -18.86
C GLN A 494 0.36 34.15 -17.59
N VAL A 495 1.16 33.85 -16.57
CA VAL A 495 1.17 34.62 -15.32
C VAL A 495 2.25 35.69 -15.40
N LYS A 496 1.82 36.95 -15.33
CA LYS A 496 2.70 38.11 -15.34
C LYS A 496 2.58 38.78 -13.97
N LEU A 497 3.61 38.68 -13.14
CA LEU A 497 3.58 39.21 -11.76
C LEU A 497 3.39 40.74 -11.67
N LYS A 498 3.61 41.48 -12.76
CA LYS A 498 3.28 42.92 -12.86
C LYS A 498 1.76 43.17 -12.96
N ASP A 499 0.99 42.17 -13.35
CA ASP A 499 -0.47 42.17 -13.45
C ASP A 499 -1.04 41.10 -12.52
N LEU A 500 -1.35 41.51 -11.29
CA LEU A 500 -1.83 40.61 -10.24
C LEU A 500 -3.16 39.90 -10.59
N SER A 501 -3.91 40.40 -11.58
CA SER A 501 -5.12 39.71 -12.05
C SER A 501 -4.79 38.36 -12.72
N THR A 502 -3.60 38.23 -13.32
CA THR A 502 -3.14 36.96 -13.90
C THR A 502 -2.75 35.96 -12.82
N LEU A 503 -2.21 36.44 -11.69
CA LEU A 503 -1.92 35.62 -10.52
C LEU A 503 -3.21 35.15 -9.85
N GLU A 504 -4.19 36.04 -9.67
CA GLU A 504 -5.50 35.69 -9.12
C GLU A 504 -6.19 34.59 -9.94
N ASN A 505 -6.03 34.61 -11.26
CA ASN A 505 -6.63 33.64 -12.18
C ASN A 505 -5.75 32.40 -12.47
N ILE A 506 -4.60 32.23 -11.79
CA ILE A 506 -3.64 31.16 -12.09
C ILE A 506 -4.27 29.76 -12.13
N ASN A 507 -5.20 29.47 -11.22
CA ASN A 507 -5.83 28.16 -11.13
C ASN A 507 -6.75 27.90 -12.33
N ARG A 508 -7.50 28.91 -12.79
CA ARG A 508 -8.31 28.81 -14.02
C ARG A 508 -7.42 28.62 -15.26
N THR A 509 -6.30 29.33 -15.30
CA THR A 509 -5.29 29.19 -16.34
C THR A 509 -4.74 27.76 -16.36
N LEU A 510 -4.42 27.20 -15.19
CA LEU A 510 -3.98 25.82 -15.06
C LEU A 510 -5.02 24.83 -15.57
N VAL A 511 -6.29 24.93 -15.15
CA VAL A 511 -7.38 24.08 -15.66
C VAL A 511 -7.50 24.16 -17.18
N THR A 512 -7.40 25.36 -17.74
CA THR A 512 -7.47 25.58 -19.19
C THR A 512 -6.29 24.94 -19.93
N GLN A 513 -5.07 25.07 -19.41
CA GLN A 513 -3.90 24.43 -20.01
C GLN A 513 -3.92 22.92 -19.84
N THR A 514 -4.39 22.41 -18.70
CA THR A 514 -4.61 20.98 -18.52
C THR A 514 -5.61 20.46 -19.54
N TYR A 515 -6.79 21.07 -19.68
CA TYR A 515 -7.77 20.68 -20.69
C TYR A 515 -7.18 20.60 -22.11
N LYS A 516 -6.37 21.60 -22.50
CA LYS A 516 -5.77 21.66 -23.84
C LYS A 516 -4.65 20.64 -24.06
N ASN A 517 -3.93 20.26 -23.02
CA ASN A 517 -2.70 19.47 -23.14
C ASN A 517 -2.75 18.13 -22.38
N ILE A 518 -3.88 17.73 -21.78
CA ILE A 518 -4.00 16.49 -20.99
C ILE A 518 -3.62 15.24 -21.81
N TYR A 519 -3.93 15.25 -23.11
CA TYR A 519 -3.59 14.18 -24.05
C TYR A 519 -2.22 14.35 -24.74
N LEU A 520 -1.55 15.50 -24.57
CA LEU A 520 -0.29 15.80 -25.23
C LEU A 520 0.89 15.31 -24.38
N TYR A 521 1.28 14.04 -24.58
CA TYR A 521 2.62 13.53 -24.30
C TYR A 521 2.81 12.17 -24.99
N ASP A 522 3.14 12.21 -26.28
CA ASP A 522 3.29 11.05 -27.17
C ASP A 522 4.65 10.34 -27.07
N ASP A 523 5.46 10.64 -26.05
CA ASP A 523 6.62 9.82 -25.71
C ASP A 523 6.17 8.65 -24.83
N ILE A 524 5.79 7.56 -25.52
CA ILE A 524 5.59 6.19 -25.06
C ILE A 524 5.71 6.05 -23.53
N GLY A 525 4.57 6.17 -22.83
CA GLY A 525 4.43 5.75 -21.42
C GLY A 525 4.29 6.84 -20.35
N ALA A 526 3.89 8.07 -20.69
CA ALA A 526 3.57 9.12 -19.71
C ALA A 526 2.05 9.36 -19.64
N ARG A 527 1.43 9.13 -18.48
CA ARG A 527 -0.02 9.35 -18.31
C ARG A 527 -0.26 10.61 -17.48
N ASN A 528 -1.20 11.45 -17.92
CA ASN A 528 -1.68 12.59 -17.15
C ASN A 528 -3.05 12.26 -16.59
N ILE A 529 -3.35 12.74 -15.38
CA ILE A 529 -4.63 12.47 -14.75
C ILE A 529 -5.17 13.68 -13.98
N VAL A 530 -6.50 13.80 -13.98
CA VAL A 530 -7.22 14.68 -13.07
C VAL A 530 -8.10 13.81 -12.19
N PHE A 531 -7.86 13.88 -10.88
CA PHE A 531 -8.64 13.15 -9.89
C PHE A 531 -9.92 13.89 -9.53
N PRO A 532 -11.02 13.17 -9.23
CA PRO A 532 -12.22 13.77 -8.67
C PRO A 532 -11.95 14.34 -7.27
N ALA A 533 -12.79 15.26 -6.81
CA ALA A 533 -12.53 16.05 -5.61
C ALA A 533 -12.24 15.22 -4.35
N GLY A 534 -12.94 14.10 -4.16
CA GLY A 534 -12.79 13.19 -3.01
C GLY A 534 -11.36 12.68 -2.73
N TYR A 535 -10.44 12.78 -3.69
CA TYR A 535 -9.04 12.33 -3.53
C TYR A 535 -8.20 13.29 -2.68
N PHE A 536 -8.48 14.60 -2.79
CA PHE A 536 -7.70 15.66 -2.13
C PHE A 536 -8.55 16.53 -1.21
N GLU A 537 -9.87 16.39 -1.30
CA GLU A 537 -10.85 17.09 -0.47
C GLU A 537 -11.80 16.02 0.06
N PRO A 538 -11.67 15.57 1.33
CA PRO A 538 -12.54 14.51 1.86
C PRO A 538 -13.97 15.01 2.04
N PHE A 539 -14.94 14.09 1.95
CA PHE A 539 -16.31 14.36 2.39
C PHE A 539 -16.35 14.61 3.91
N ALA A 540 -17.21 15.51 4.38
CA ALA A 540 -17.46 15.64 5.82
C ALA A 540 -18.02 14.32 6.37
N LYS A 541 -17.48 13.83 7.48
CA LYS A 541 -18.06 12.71 8.23
C LYS A 541 -19.30 13.23 8.96
N LEU A 542 -20.48 12.74 8.57
CA LEU A 542 -21.78 13.19 9.07
C LEU A 542 -22.24 12.46 10.35
N ASP A 543 -21.54 11.39 10.73
CA ASP A 543 -21.96 10.50 11.81
C ASP A 543 -21.76 11.13 13.20
N ASP A 544 -20.85 12.11 13.31
CA ASP A 544 -20.54 12.85 14.55
C ASP A 544 -21.36 14.14 14.70
N ASP A 545 -22.25 14.47 13.75
CA ASP A 545 -23.08 15.67 13.83
C ASP A 545 -24.09 15.61 14.99
N SER A 546 -24.15 16.70 15.75
CA SER A 546 -25.16 16.89 16.77
C SER A 546 -26.57 16.92 16.15
N LEU A 547 -27.60 16.63 16.95
CA LEU A 547 -28.99 16.73 16.49
C LEU A 547 -29.31 18.14 15.95
N MET A 548 -28.67 19.17 16.51
CA MET A 548 -28.85 20.55 16.12
C MET A 548 -28.21 20.87 14.78
N ASP A 549 -27.03 20.33 14.48
CA ASP A 549 -26.38 20.49 13.17
C ASP A 549 -27.18 19.77 12.06
N LYS A 550 -27.75 18.61 12.37
CA LYS A 550 -28.69 17.89 11.47
C LYS A 550 -29.94 18.73 11.18
N LEU A 551 -30.52 19.35 12.21
CA LEU A 551 -31.69 20.24 12.09
C LEU A 551 -31.37 21.52 11.33
N THR A 552 -30.26 22.18 11.64
CA THR A 552 -29.77 23.38 10.95
C THR A 552 -29.54 23.09 9.47
N ARG A 553 -28.85 21.99 9.13
CA ARG A 553 -28.67 21.60 7.72
C ARG A 553 -29.99 21.27 7.02
N PHE A 554 -30.94 20.64 7.71
CA PHE A 554 -32.26 20.38 7.15
C PHE A 554 -33.05 21.67 6.91
N ILE A 555 -33.02 22.61 7.85
CA ILE A 555 -33.77 23.87 7.83
C ILE A 555 -33.16 24.86 6.81
N PHE A 556 -31.84 25.04 6.83
CA PHE A 556 -31.13 26.00 5.99
C PHE A 556 -30.61 25.40 4.68
N ARG A 557 -30.81 24.09 4.47
CA ARG A 557 -30.32 23.33 3.30
C ARG A 557 -28.82 23.49 3.08
N GLU A 558 -28.07 23.64 4.17
CA GLU A 558 -26.61 23.66 4.14
C GLU A 558 -26.08 22.32 3.60
N GLU A 559 -25.01 22.41 2.80
CA GLU A 559 -24.49 21.33 1.99
C GLU A 559 -24.05 20.11 2.81
N ARG A 560 -24.02 18.92 2.18
CA ARG A 560 -23.09 17.85 2.57
C ARG A 560 -21.68 18.37 2.26
N ALA A 561 -21.13 19.18 3.15
CA ALA A 561 -19.85 19.81 2.90
C ALA A 561 -18.80 18.72 2.62
N PHE A 562 -17.92 18.98 1.65
CA PHE A 562 -16.57 18.48 1.78
C PHE A 562 -16.05 19.00 3.12
N SER A 563 -15.41 18.14 3.91
CA SER A 563 -15.05 18.46 5.28
C SER A 563 -14.46 19.86 5.38
N THR A 564 -15.03 20.72 6.25
CA THR A 564 -14.47 22.04 6.55
C THR A 564 -13.10 21.95 7.20
N LEU A 565 -12.63 20.74 7.51
CA LEU A 565 -11.30 20.51 8.02
C LEU A 565 -10.26 20.90 6.93
N PRO A 566 -9.52 21.99 7.13
CA PRO A 566 -8.64 22.55 6.11
C PRO A 566 -7.41 21.67 5.82
N ASN A 567 -7.13 20.66 6.66
CA ASN A 567 -5.82 20.02 6.78
C ASN A 567 -5.70 18.66 6.08
N PHE A 568 -6.68 18.29 5.26
CA PHE A 568 -6.72 16.96 4.67
C PHE A 568 -6.37 16.99 3.20
N ALA A 569 -5.37 16.21 2.82
CA ALA A 569 -5.27 15.65 1.49
C ALA A 569 -4.72 14.23 1.60
N VAL A 570 -4.95 13.46 0.55
CA VAL A 570 -4.31 12.18 0.26
C VAL A 570 -5.13 10.93 0.65
N LEU A 571 -6.17 10.72 -0.16
CA LEU A 571 -6.63 9.43 -0.73
C LEU A 571 -7.36 8.47 0.23
N GLN A 572 -8.68 8.40 0.08
CA GLN A 572 -9.58 7.49 0.81
C GLN A 572 -9.28 6.01 0.51
#